data_AF-A0A7R9LRU9-F1
#
_entry.id   AF-A0A7R9LRU9-F1
#
_cell.length_a   1.000
_cell.length_b   1.000
_cell.length_c   1.000
_cell.angle_alpha   90.00
_cell.angle_beta   90.00
_cell.angle_gamma   90.00
#
_symmetry.space_group_name_H-M   'P 1'
#
loop_
_entity.id
_entity.type
_entity.pdbx_description
1 polymer ?
#
loop_
_entity_poly.entity_id
_entity_poly.type
_entity_poly.pdbx_seq_one_letter_code
_entity_poly.pdbx_strand_id
1 'polypeptide(L)'
;MSSPTISSDQWLRDNDTCDELANDLMAKINQRNQFPKNSIAFSRNESQTQQMMKTFTQRIQQLQQQLIQSSKSNQLTQREIERRQRVVDNLNYRLKQMEISIENPDADR
;
A
#
# COMPACT_ATOMS: atom_id res chain seq x y z
N MET A 1 -3.52 12.00 -33.55
CA MET A 1 -3.06 12.07 -32.15
C MET A 1 -3.55 10.80 -31.47
N SER A 2 -2.67 9.83 -31.24
CA SER A 2 -3.04 8.55 -30.66
C SER A 2 -3.02 8.68 -29.13
N SER A 3 -4.18 8.58 -28.49
CA SER A 3 -4.29 8.47 -27.05
C SER A 3 -3.56 7.20 -26.59
N PRO A 4 -2.65 7.26 -25.60
CA PRO A 4 -2.06 6.05 -25.05
C PRO A 4 -3.16 5.24 -24.37
N THR A 5 -3.35 4.02 -24.85
CA THR A 5 -4.24 3.02 -24.29
C THR A 5 -3.89 2.80 -22.81
N ILE A 6 -4.89 2.93 -21.94
CA ILE A 6 -4.83 2.74 -20.48
C ILE A 6 -4.30 1.34 -20.08
N SER A 7 -4.19 0.38 -21.02
CA SER A 7 -3.81 -1.01 -20.72
C SER A 7 -2.30 -1.32 -20.63
N SER A 8 -1.39 -0.35 -20.81
CA SER A 8 0.07 -0.63 -20.77
C SER A 8 0.84 0.06 -19.65
N ASP A 9 0.22 0.95 -18.88
CA ASP A 9 0.96 1.71 -17.85
C ASP A 9 1.35 0.80 -16.67
N GLN A 10 2.65 0.60 -16.49
CA GLN A 10 3.17 -0.22 -15.40
C GLN A 10 2.85 0.39 -14.03
N TRP A 11 2.84 1.71 -13.92
CA TRP A 11 2.58 2.39 -12.65
C TRP A 11 1.14 2.16 -12.19
N LEU A 12 0.17 2.14 -13.10
CA LEU A 12 -1.23 1.84 -12.77
C LEU A 12 -1.38 0.40 -12.27
N ARG A 13 -0.72 -0.56 -12.92
CA ARG A 13 -0.73 -1.97 -12.49
C ARG A 13 -0.07 -2.18 -11.13
N ASP A 14 1.05 -1.49 -10.89
CA ASP A 14 1.72 -1.51 -9.59
C ASP A 14 0.88 -0.85 -8.50
N ASN A 15 0.10 0.19 -8.85
CA ASN A 15 -0.89 0.78 -7.95
C ASN A 15 -2.01 -0.20 -7.60
N ASP A 16 -2.60 -0.86 -8.59
CA ASP A 16 -3.67 -1.85 -8.35
C ASP A 16 -3.17 -2.97 -7.42
N THR A 17 -1.93 -3.42 -7.63
CA THR A 17 -1.27 -4.40 -6.74
C THR A 17 -1.09 -3.87 -5.31
N CYS A 18 -0.83 -2.57 -5.14
CA CYS A 18 -0.75 -1.94 -3.81
C CYS A 18 -2.12 -1.91 -3.14
N ASP A 19 -3.19 -1.63 -3.89
CA ASP A 19 -4.55 -1.63 -3.38
C ASP A 19 -5.01 -3.02 -2.91
N GLU A 20 -4.72 -4.05 -3.69
CA GLU A 20 -4.94 -5.46 -3.31
C GLU A 20 -4.18 -5.82 -2.04
N LEU A 21 -2.88 -5.55 -1.99
CA LEU A 21 -2.04 -5.85 -0.83
C LEU A 21 -2.51 -5.13 0.44
N ALA A 22 -2.99 -3.90 0.31
CA ALA A 22 -3.53 -3.13 1.43
C ALA A 22 -4.84 -3.73 1.96
N ASN A 23 -5.72 -4.22 1.08
CA ASN A 23 -6.95 -4.91 1.49
C ASN A 23 -6.64 -6.23 2.21
N ASP A 24 -5.70 -7.01 1.67
CA ASP A 24 -5.26 -8.26 2.26
C ASP A 24 -4.59 -8.03 3.63
N LEU A 25 -3.77 -6.98 3.75
CA LEU A 25 -3.12 -6.62 5.00
C LEU A 25 -4.15 -6.21 6.07
N MET A 26 -5.16 -5.43 5.72
CA MET A 26 -6.26 -5.10 6.64
C MET A 26 -7.02 -6.34 7.11
N ALA A 27 -7.37 -7.25 6.18
CA ALA A 27 -8.00 -8.51 6.53
C ALA A 27 -7.11 -9.33 7.48
N LYS A 28 -5.79 -9.31 7.27
CA LYS A 28 -4.81 -10.00 8.12
C LYS A 28 -4.70 -9.40 9.51
N ILE A 29 -4.67 -8.07 9.63
CA ILE A 29 -4.68 -7.35 10.92
C ILE A 29 -5.94 -7.72 11.71
N ASN A 30 -7.10 -7.70 11.04
CA ASN A 30 -8.36 -8.08 11.66
C ASN A 30 -8.37 -9.53 12.12
N GLN A 31 -7.87 -10.46 11.29
CA GLN A 31 -7.75 -11.88 11.66
C GLN A 31 -6.81 -12.07 12.87
N ARG A 32 -5.66 -11.39 12.89
CA ARG A 32 -4.72 -11.43 14.02
C ARG A 32 -5.41 -11.02 15.33
N ASN A 33 -6.18 -9.93 15.30
CA ASN A 33 -6.85 -9.38 16.48
C ASN A 33 -7.96 -10.29 17.05
N GLN A 34 -8.37 -11.34 16.33
CA GLN A 34 -9.31 -12.35 16.82
C GLN A 34 -8.66 -13.40 17.73
N PHE A 35 -7.33 -13.53 17.70
CA PHE A 35 -6.61 -14.53 18.50
C PHE A 35 -6.10 -13.94 19.83
N PRO A 36 -6.08 -14.72 20.93
CA PRO A 36 -5.44 -14.30 22.17
C PRO A 36 -3.95 -14.03 21.97
N LYS A 37 -3.42 -12.95 22.54
CA LYS A 37 -2.03 -12.49 22.36
C LYS A 37 -0.97 -13.55 22.72
N ASN A 38 -1.28 -14.46 23.65
CA ASN A 38 -0.40 -15.55 24.09
C ASN A 38 -0.52 -16.83 23.24
N SER A 39 -1.34 -16.83 22.18
CA SER A 39 -1.54 -18.01 21.34
C SER A 39 -0.49 -18.11 20.23
N ILE A 40 -0.16 -19.35 19.84
CA ILE A 40 0.69 -19.63 18.67
C ILE A 40 0.07 -19.03 17.40
N ALA A 41 -1.27 -19.09 17.29
CA ALA A 41 -2.01 -18.50 16.17
C ALA A 41 -1.79 -16.99 16.08
N PHE A 42 -1.83 -16.26 17.20
CA PHE A 42 -1.53 -14.82 17.23
C PHE A 42 -0.10 -14.56 16.76
N SER A 43 0.89 -15.25 17.32
CA SER A 43 2.31 -15.06 16.96
C SER A 43 2.58 -15.32 15.46
N ARG A 44 1.97 -16.37 14.90
CA ARG A 44 2.08 -16.67 13.46
C ARG A 44 1.45 -15.58 12.60
N ASN A 45 0.25 -15.11 12.97
CA ASN A 45 -0.43 -14.04 12.23
C ASN A 45 0.33 -12.72 12.35
N GLU A 46 0.86 -12.40 13.53
CA GLU A 46 1.68 -11.21 13.77
C GLU A 46 2.91 -11.19 12.86
N SER A 47 3.66 -12.28 12.79
CA SER A 47 4.82 -12.38 11.90
C SER A 47 4.44 -12.20 10.43
N GLN A 48 3.32 -12.78 9.99
CA GLN A 48 2.83 -12.63 8.62
C GLN A 48 2.39 -11.18 8.34
N THR A 49 1.67 -10.54 9.27
CA THR A 49 1.26 -9.13 9.18
C THR A 49 2.47 -8.22 9.05
N GLN A 50 3.51 -8.42 9.87
CA GLN A 50 4.74 -7.64 9.79
C GLN A 50 5.46 -7.81 8.44
N GLN A 51 5.47 -9.02 7.87
CA GLN A 51 6.06 -9.26 6.56
C GLN A 51 5.27 -8.59 5.43
N MET A 52 3.94 -8.67 5.48
CA MET A 52 3.05 -8.00 4.53
C MET A 52 3.19 -6.48 4.62
N MET A 53 3.32 -5.94 5.83
CA MET A 53 3.56 -4.51 6.07
C MET A 53 4.85 -4.04 5.39
N LYS A 54 5.96 -4.74 5.62
CA LYS A 54 7.25 -4.43 4.96
C LYS A 54 7.13 -4.45 3.44
N THR A 55 6.41 -5.44 2.92
CA THR A 55 6.17 -5.56 1.47
C THR A 55 5.37 -4.36 0.96
N PHE A 56 4.32 -3.96 1.67
CA PHE A 56 3.50 -2.81 1.29
C PHE A 56 4.29 -1.51 1.29
N THR A 57 5.09 -1.25 2.33
CA THR A 57 6.00 -0.11 2.39
C THR A 57 6.96 -0.09 1.19
N GLN A 58 7.57 -1.23 0.84
CA GLN A 58 8.49 -1.33 -0.30
C GLN A 58 7.79 -1.02 -1.63
N ARG A 59 6.55 -1.49 -1.81
CA ARG A 59 5.76 -1.23 -3.03
C ARG A 59 5.38 0.24 -3.18
N ILE A 60 5.00 0.91 -2.10
CA ILE A 60 4.75 2.36 -2.09
C ILE A 60 6.02 3.13 -2.49
N GLN A 61 7.17 2.75 -1.91
CA GLN A 61 8.46 3.37 -2.26
C GLN A 61 8.80 3.16 -3.74
N GLN A 62 8.54 1.97 -4.28
CA GLN A 62 8.74 1.67 -5.70
C GLN A 62 7.84 2.56 -6.59
N LEU A 63 6.55 2.70 -6.27
CA LEU A 63 5.63 3.60 -6.98
C LEU A 63 6.09 5.06 -6.95
N GLN A 64 6.58 5.52 -5.81
CA GLN A 64 7.11 6.87 -5.66
C GLN A 64 8.36 7.08 -6.51
N GLN A 65 9.27 6.10 -6.53
CA GLN A 65 10.47 6.16 -7.38
C GLN A 65 10.11 6.19 -8.87
N GLN A 66 9.17 5.36 -9.31
CA GLN A 66 8.68 5.37 -10.70
C GLN A 66 8.07 6.72 -11.08
N LEU A 67 7.29 7.32 -10.18
CA LEU A 67 6.71 8.65 -10.38
C LEU A 67 7.81 9.72 -10.54
N ILE A 68 8.81 9.71 -9.67
CA ILE A 68 9.96 10.64 -9.73
C ILE A 68 10.75 10.47 -11.03
N GLN A 69 10.96 9.23 -11.48
CA GLN A 69 11.67 8.96 -12.73
C GLN A 69 10.87 9.46 -13.94
N SER A 70 9.58 9.17 -13.98
CA SER A 70 8.68 9.53 -15.08
C SER A 70 8.42 11.05 -15.14
N SER A 71 8.46 11.75 -14.01
CA SER A 71 8.37 13.21 -13.97
C SER A 71 9.64 13.87 -14.48
N LYS A 72 10.83 13.37 -14.10
CA LYS A 72 12.12 13.89 -14.57
C LYS A 72 12.33 13.69 -16.08
N SER A 73 11.79 12.61 -16.65
CA SER A 73 11.87 12.30 -18.08
C SER A 73 10.82 13.03 -18.93
N ASN A 74 9.99 13.89 -18.33
CA ASN A 74 8.85 14.58 -18.97
C ASN A 74 7.87 13.61 -19.68
N GLN A 75 7.78 12.36 -19.22
CA GLN A 75 6.85 11.36 -19.76
C GLN A 75 5.40 11.58 -19.28
N LEU A 76 5.22 12.37 -18.22
CA LEU A 76 3.93 12.68 -17.63
C LEU A 76 3.63 14.17 -17.71
N THR A 77 2.35 14.50 -17.90
CA THR A 77 1.87 15.87 -17.73
C THR A 77 1.90 16.28 -16.27
N GLN A 78 2.01 17.57 -15.97
CA GLN A 78 1.94 18.09 -14.60
C GLN A 78 0.68 17.61 -13.85
N ARG A 79 -0.47 17.64 -14.53
CA ARG A 79 -1.74 17.15 -13.97
C ARG A 79 -1.68 15.67 -13.58
N GLU A 80 -1.02 14.85 -14.39
CA GLU A 80 -0.87 13.42 -14.12
C GLU A 80 0.14 13.14 -13.00
N ILE A 81 1.21 13.94 -12.91
CA ILE A 81 2.15 13.89 -11.78
C ILE A 81 1.41 14.16 -10.48
N GLU A 82 0.62 15.23 -10.42
CA GLU A 82 -0.17 15.58 -9.24
C GLU A 82 -1.20 14.50 -8.89
N ARG A 83 -1.85 13.89 -9.90
CA ARG A 83 -2.79 12.80 -9.67
C ARG A 83 -2.09 11.60 -9.02
N ARG A 84 -0.95 11.18 -9.56
CA ARG A 84 -0.17 10.06 -9.02
C ARG A 84 0.41 10.37 -7.64
N GLN A 85 0.83 11.61 -7.39
CA GLN A 85 1.29 12.02 -6.08
C GLN A 85 0.19 11.87 -5.02
N ARG A 86 -1.04 12.34 -5.30
CA ARG A 86 -2.18 12.16 -4.38
C ARG A 86 -2.48 10.70 -4.07
N VAL A 87 -2.29 9.80 -5.04
CA VAL A 87 -2.46 8.36 -4.83
C VAL A 87 -1.38 7.81 -3.89
N VAL A 88 -0.10 8.15 -4.12
CA VAL A 88 1.00 7.78 -3.21
C VAL A 88 0.76 8.31 -1.79
N ASP A 89 0.28 9.56 -1.66
CA ASP A 89 -0.04 10.15 -0.36
C ASP A 89 -1.17 9.39 0.34
N ASN A 90 -2.21 8.96 -0.40
CA ASN A 90 -3.28 8.13 0.15
C ASN A 90 -2.78 6.76 0.62
N LEU A 91 -1.91 6.10 -0.15
CA LEU A 91 -1.31 4.82 0.24
C LEU A 91 -0.47 4.97 1.52
N ASN A 92 0.32 6.04 1.64
CA ASN A 92 1.08 6.34 2.85
C ASN A 92 0.18 6.63 4.05
N TYR A 93 -0.93 7.33 3.84
CA TYR A 93 -1.93 7.56 4.90
C TYR A 93 -2.52 6.23 5.38
N ARG A 94 -2.92 5.33 4.46
CA ARG A 94 -3.43 4.00 4.80
C ARG A 94 -2.40 3.17 5.56
N LEU A 95 -1.14 3.17 5.10
CA LEU A 95 -0.03 2.51 5.79
C LEU A 95 0.05 2.96 7.26
N LYS A 96 0.02 4.27 7.50
CA LYS A 96 0.06 4.83 8.85
C LYS A 96 -1.15 4.42 9.70
N GLN A 97 -2.36 4.37 9.11
CA GLN A 97 -3.53 3.88 9.84
C GLN A 97 -3.37 2.41 10.25
N MET A 98 -2.83 1.58 9.36
CA MET A 98 -2.59 0.16 9.66
C MET A 98 -1.52 -0.04 10.74
N GLU A 99 -0.46 0.78 10.76
CA GLU A 99 0.53 0.78 11.85
C GLU A 99 -0.14 1.11 13.19
N ILE A 100 -1.01 2.11 13.22
CA ILE A 100 -1.78 2.49 14.42
C ILE A 100 -2.71 1.34 14.86
N SER A 101 -3.43 0.70 13.94
CA SER A 101 -4.30 -0.46 14.24
C SER A 101 -3.50 -1.67 14.74
N ILE A 102 -2.23 -1.79 14.32
CA ILE A 102 -1.33 -2.84 14.79
C ILE A 102 -0.93 -2.60 16.25
N GLU A 103 -0.54 -1.36 16.57
CA GLU A 103 -0.12 -0.93 17.90
C GLU A 103 -1.28 -0.88 18.89
N ASN A 104 -2.46 -0.43 18.44
CA ASN A 104 -3.66 -0.22 19.23
C ASN A 104 -4.83 -1.07 18.67
N PRO A 105 -4.82 -2.39 18.88
CA PRO A 105 -5.85 -3.29 18.33
C PRO A 105 -7.27 -3.02 18.87
N ASP A 106 -7.40 -2.21 19.91
CA ASP A 106 -8.67 -1.82 20.54
C ASP A 106 -9.13 -0.38 20.19
N ALA A 107 -8.43 0.35 19.32
CA ALA A 107 -8.80 1.73 18.95
C ALA A 107 -10.10 1.83 18.11
N ASP A 108 -10.51 0.72 17.49
CA ASP A 108 -11.75 0.58 16.69
C ASP A 108 -12.85 -0.21 17.41
N ARG A 109 -12.74 -0.44 18.73
CA ARG A 109 -13.78 -1.09 19.56
C ARG A 109 -14.65 -0.09 20.32
#